data_AF-A0A511W5U0-F1
#
_entry.id   AF-A0A511W5U0-F1
#
_cell.length_a   1.000
_cell.length_b   1.000
_cell.length_c   1.000
_cell.angle_alpha   90.00
_cell.angle_beta   90.00
_cell.angle_gamma   90.00
#
_symmetry.space_group_name_H-M   'P 1'
#
loop_
_entity.id
_entity.type
_entity.pdbx_description
1 polymer ?
#
loop_
_entity_poly.entity_id
_entity_poly.type
_entity_poly.pdbx_seq_one_letter_code
_entity_poly.pdbx_strand_id
1 'polypeptide(L)'
;MLLEFVNVLILVATVVLLIVGLIISRKLSFTGGFYFFLLLLISELYQITFATSITIMRYFQEHGPPMGMTMGEYVMWTSYIPRVLELIAFTFLVVGLFKLWKSSTSNTKEMSH
;
A
#
# COMPACT_ATOMS: atom_id res chain seq x y z
N MET A 1 -2.90 2.72 26.37
CA MET A 1 -2.79 1.28 26.66
C MET A 1 -3.73 0.41 25.81
N LEU A 2 -5.06 0.33 26.05
CA LEU A 2 -5.94 -0.52 25.21
C LEU A 2 -5.99 -0.09 23.73
N LEU A 3 -6.11 1.22 23.47
CA LEU A 3 -6.11 1.77 22.10
C LEU A 3 -4.83 1.47 21.33
N GLU A 4 -3.67 1.58 21.98
CA GLU A 4 -2.37 1.32 21.37
C GLU A 4 -2.20 -0.17 21.05
N PHE A 5 -2.68 -1.05 21.95
CA PHE A 5 -2.67 -2.48 21.71
C PHE A 5 -3.54 -2.87 20.51
N VAL A 6 -4.74 -2.29 20.41
CA VAL A 6 -5.63 -2.50 19.24
C VAL A 6 -4.95 -2.01 17.96
N ASN A 7 -4.27 -0.87 18.00
CA ASN A 7 -3.60 -0.32 16.81
C ASN A 7 -2.47 -1.23 16.32
N VAL A 8 -1.66 -1.78 17.24
CA VAL A 8 -0.62 -2.76 16.91
C VAL A 8 -1.24 -4.05 16.35
N LEU A 9 -2.34 -4.53 16.94
CA LEU A 9 -3.04 -5.73 16.45
C LEU A 9 -3.57 -5.54 15.03
N ILE A 10 -4.19 -4.39 14.75
CA ILE A 10 -4.69 -4.03 13.42
C ILE A 10 -3.53 -4.03 12.42
N LEU A 11 -2.42 -3.38 12.77
CA LEU A 11 -1.24 -3.30 11.90
C LEU A 11 -0.69 -4.69 11.55
N VAL A 12 -0.55 -5.57 12.55
CA VAL A 12 -0.10 -6.95 12.33
C VAL A 12 -1.10 -7.71 11.44
N ALA A 13 -2.40 -7.59 11.71
CA ALA A 13 -3.45 -8.22 10.91
C ALA A 13 -3.43 -7.73 9.46
N THR A 14 -3.26 -6.43 9.23
CA THR A 14 -3.15 -5.83 7.89
C THR A 14 -1.96 -6.38 7.13
N VAL A 15 -0.78 -6.45 7.75
CA VAL A 15 0.43 -7.00 7.11
C VAL A 15 0.22 -8.47 6.73
N VAL A 16 -0.37 -9.27 7.62
CA VAL A 16 -0.69 -10.68 7.32
C VAL A 16 -1.68 -10.80 6.16
N LEU A 17 -2.74 -9.98 6.13
CA LEU A 17 -3.71 -9.95 5.03
C LEU A 17 -3.05 -9.58 3.70
N LEU A 18 -2.17 -8.59 3.68
CA LEU A 18 -1.45 -8.18 2.47
C LEU A 18 -0.54 -9.31 1.95
N ILE A 19 0.19 -10.00 2.84
CA ILE A 19 1.03 -11.15 2.45
C ILE A 19 0.17 -12.29 1.88
N VAL A 20 -0.94 -12.63 2.55
CA VAL A 20 -1.87 -13.66 2.07
C VAL A 20 -2.44 -13.28 0.70
N GLY A 21 -2.87 -12.03 0.52
CA GLY A 21 -3.34 -11.49 -0.76
C GLY A 21 -2.30 -11.58 -1.87
N LEU A 22 -1.02 -11.33 -1.55
CA LEU A 22 0.10 -11.48 -2.47
C LEU A 22 0.29 -12.93 -2.92
N ILE A 23 0.23 -13.88 -1.98
CA ILE A 23 0.37 -15.32 -2.24
C ILE A 23 -0.79 -15.82 -3.11
N ILE A 24 -2.03 -15.42 -2.80
CA ILE A 24 -3.22 -15.80 -3.56
C ILE A 24 -3.16 -15.22 -4.97
N SER A 25 -2.80 -13.95 -5.12
CA SER A 25 -2.67 -13.30 -6.42
C SER A 25 -1.61 -13.98 -7.29
N ARG A 26 -0.50 -14.43 -6.69
CA ARG A 26 0.53 -15.21 -7.37
C ARG A 26 0.00 -16.59 -7.80
N LYS A 27 -0.75 -17.30 -6.95
CA LYS A 27 -1.36 -18.60 -7.30
C LYS A 27 -2.38 -18.49 -8.43
N LEU A 28 -3.18 -17.43 -8.45
CA LEU A 28 -4.22 -17.20 -9.47
C LEU A 28 -3.67 -16.53 -10.74
N SER A 29 -2.35 -16.31 -10.84
CA SER A 29 -1.72 -15.54 -11.92
C SER A 29 -2.35 -14.16 -12.14
N PHE A 30 -2.95 -13.59 -11.09
CA PHE A 30 -3.64 -12.31 -11.15
C PHE A 30 -2.63 -11.19 -11.00
N THR A 31 -2.00 -10.81 -12.12
CA THR A 31 -0.90 -9.83 -12.13
C THR A 31 -1.33 -8.46 -11.58
N GLY A 32 -2.56 -8.03 -11.85
CA GLY A 32 -3.08 -6.76 -11.33
C GLY A 32 -3.22 -6.75 -9.80
N GLY A 33 -3.74 -7.82 -9.22
CA GLY A 33 -3.81 -7.98 -7.76
C GLY A 33 -2.44 -8.12 -7.12
N PHE A 34 -1.51 -8.81 -7.79
CA PHE A 34 -0.13 -8.92 -7.29
C PHE A 34 0.52 -7.53 -7.11
N TYR A 35 0.45 -6.66 -8.13
CA TYR A 35 0.98 -5.30 -8.03
C TYR A 35 0.22 -4.45 -7.01
N PHE A 36 -1.10 -4.61 -6.91
CA PHE A 36 -1.91 -3.93 -5.90
C PHE A 36 -1.44 -4.26 -4.47
N PHE A 37 -1.39 -5.54 -4.12
CA PHE A 37 -0.99 -5.97 -2.78
C PHE A 37 0.49 -5.62 -2.50
N LEU A 38 1.35 -5.65 -3.51
CA LEU A 38 2.76 -5.27 -3.37
C LEU A 38 2.91 -3.77 -3.08
N LEU A 39 2.20 -2.90 -3.81
CA LEU A 39 2.22 -1.46 -3.60
C LEU A 39 1.66 -1.08 -2.23
N LEU A 40 0.57 -1.73 -1.80
CA LEU A 40 0.03 -1.54 -0.45
C LEU A 40 1.00 -1.97 0.63
N LEU A 41 1.69 -3.10 0.46
CA LEU A 41 2.70 -3.57 1.40
C LEU A 41 3.86 -2.59 1.53
N ILE A 42 4.33 -2.01 0.42
CA ILE A 42 5.37 -0.97 0.42
C ILE A 42 4.86 0.30 1.13
N SER A 43 3.63 0.73 0.85
CA SER A 43 3.01 1.89 1.50
C SER A 43 2.96 1.71 3.02
N GLU A 44 2.55 0.53 3.48
CA GLU A 44 2.42 0.24 4.90
C GLU A 44 3.79 0.16 5.60
N LEU A 45 4.78 -0.48 4.95
CA LEU A 45 6.16 -0.49 5.45
C LEU A 45 6.77 0.91 5.51
N TYR A 46 6.45 1.78 4.55
CA TYR A 46 6.88 3.17 4.55
C TYR A 46 6.27 3.94 5.74
N GLN A 47 4.98 3.77 6.00
CA GLN A 47 4.34 4.39 7.16
C GLN A 47 4.96 3.90 8.48
N ILE A 48 5.22 2.59 8.61
CA ILE A 48 5.84 2.01 9.81
C ILE A 48 7.24 2.61 10.04
N THR A 49 8.08 2.62 9.01
CA THR A 49 9.44 3.16 9.10
C THR A 49 9.46 4.65 9.37
N PHE A 50 8.57 5.42 8.75
CA PHE A 50 8.49 6.86 8.99
C PHE A 50 7.95 7.18 10.40
N ALA A 51 6.90 6.49 10.84
CA ALA A 51 6.29 6.69 12.17
C ALA A 51 7.22 6.29 13.32
N THR A 52 8.10 5.31 13.11
CA THR A 52 9.05 4.83 14.13
C THR A 52 10.42 5.50 14.08
N SER A 53 10.66 6.37 13.10
CA SER A 53 11.98 6.98 12.92
C SER A 53 12.24 8.15 13.88
N ILE A 54 12.69 7.79 15.09
CA ILE A 54 13.30 8.73 16.05
C ILE A 54 14.52 9.43 15.43
N THR A 55 15.21 8.74 14.52
CA THR A 55 16.39 9.26 13.80
C THR A 55 16.04 10.45 12.90
N ILE A 56 14.89 10.43 12.22
CA ILE A 56 14.43 11.55 11.38
C ILE A 56 14.11 12.76 12.26
N MET A 57 13.47 12.54 13.41
CA MET A 57 13.16 13.63 14.34
C MET A 57 14.41 14.26 14.95
N ARG A 58 15.40 13.44 15.35
CA ARG A 58 16.72 13.92 15.79
C ARG A 58 17.46 14.69 14.70
N TYR A 59 17.43 14.19 13.47
CA TYR A 59 18.05 14.86 12.33
C TYR A 59 17.46 16.26 12.10
N PHE A 60 16.13 16.41 12.16
CA PHE A 60 15.49 17.73 12.01
C PHE A 60 15.69 18.67 13.19
N GLN A 61 15.92 18.14 14.39
CA GLN A 61 16.31 18.97 15.54
C GLN A 61 17.73 19.53 15.39
N GLU A 62 18.66 18.75 14.81
CA GLU A 62 20.07 19.14 14.68
C GLU A 62 20.36 19.96 13.41
N HIS A 63 19.70 19.67 12.29
CA HIS A 63 20.01 20.24 10.98
C HIS A 63 18.89 21.12 10.40
N GLY A 64 17.74 21.18 11.09
CA GLY A 64 16.52 21.78 10.56
C GLY A 64 15.88 20.94 9.45
N PRO A 65 14.61 21.19 9.10
CA PRO A 65 13.95 20.47 8.02
C PRO A 65 14.53 20.87 6.64
N PRO A 66 14.62 19.92 5.69
CA PRO A 66 15.06 20.21 4.33
C PRO A 66 14.11 21.20 3.66
N MET A 67 14.64 21.94 2.69
CA MET A 67 13.89 22.89 1.84
C MET A 67 13.29 24.10 2.59
N GLY A 68 13.75 24.41 3.80
CA GLY A 68 13.25 25.57 4.56
C GLY A 68 11.80 25.42 5.03
N MET A 69 11.27 24.20 5.00
CA MET A 69 9.92 23.88 5.50
C MET A 69 9.90 23.84 7.03
N THR A 70 8.73 24.03 7.60
CA THR A 70 8.50 23.68 9.01
C THR A 70 8.36 22.16 9.18
N MET A 71 8.61 21.67 10.40
CA MET A 71 8.44 20.24 10.71
C MET A 71 7.00 19.76 10.41
N GLY A 72 6.00 20.61 10.67
CA GLY A 72 4.60 20.32 10.36
C GLY A 72 4.32 20.18 8.87
N GLU A 73 4.90 21.06 8.04
CA GLU A 73 4.77 20.99 6.58
C GLU A 73 5.46 19.75 6.02
N TYR A 74 6.65 19.40 6.53
CA TYR A 74 7.34 18.19 6.09
C TYR A 74 6.55 16.91 6.44
N VAL A 75 6.01 16.81 7.66
CA VAL A 75 5.14 15.70 8.07
C VAL A 75 3.88 15.65 7.20
N MET A 76 3.27 16.80 6.90
CA MET A 76 2.12 16.86 6.00
C MET A 76 2.48 16.36 4.59
N TRP A 77 3.61 16.80 4.04
CA TRP A 77 4.06 16.45 2.69
C TRP A 77 4.36 14.95 2.57
N THR A 78 5.07 14.39 3.54
CA THR A 78 5.39 12.95 3.61
C THR A 78 4.14 12.09 3.80
N SER A 79 3.10 12.60 4.47
CA SER A 79 1.82 11.88 4.62
C SER A 79 1.04 11.70 3.31
N TYR A 80 1.34 12.48 2.26
CA TYR A 80 0.72 12.32 0.95
C TYR A 80 1.30 11.14 0.14
N ILE A 81 2.55 10.78 0.37
CA ILE A 81 3.24 9.69 -0.34
C ILE A 81 2.47 8.36 -0.26
N PRO A 82 2.10 7.85 0.93
CA PRO A 82 1.35 6.59 1.02
C PRO A 82 -0.04 6.67 0.39
N ARG A 83 -0.72 7.83 0.48
CA ARG A 83 -2.05 8.04 -0.13
C ARG A 83 -2.00 7.98 -1.66
N VAL A 84 -0.96 8.57 -2.26
CA VAL A 84 -0.76 8.52 -3.71
C VAL A 84 -0.42 7.10 -4.16
N LEU A 85 0.42 6.37 -3.40
CA LEU A 85 0.72 4.96 -3.67
C LEU A 85 -0.53 4.08 -3.61
N GLU A 86 -1.40 4.31 -2.64
CA GLU A 86 -2.68 3.61 -2.51
C GLU A 86 -3.60 3.87 -3.73
N LEU A 87 -3.69 5.12 -4.18
CA LEU A 87 -4.45 5.48 -5.38
C LEU A 87 -3.94 4.76 -6.64
N ILE A 88 -2.61 4.72 -6.80
CA ILE A 88 -1.96 4.00 -7.90
C ILE A 88 -2.24 2.51 -7.79
N ALA A 89 -2.11 1.92 -6.60
CA ALA A 89 -2.42 0.53 -6.36
C ALA A 89 -3.87 0.22 -6.77
N PHE A 90 -4.83 1.04 -6.33
CA PHE A 90 -6.24 0.86 -6.65
C PHE A 90 -6.49 0.87 -8.16
N THR A 91 -5.78 1.73 -8.90
CA THR A 91 -5.84 1.76 -10.36
C THR A 91 -5.37 0.43 -10.98
N PHE A 92 -4.29 -0.17 -10.48
CA PHE A 92 -3.84 -1.50 -10.92
C PHE A 92 -4.86 -2.60 -10.62
N LEU A 93 -5.54 -2.52 -9.48
CA LEU A 93 -6.59 -3.47 -9.12
C LEU A 93 -7.78 -3.38 -10.09
N VAL A 94 -8.27 -2.17 -10.35
CA VAL A 94 -9.39 -1.94 -11.29
C VAL A 94 -9.04 -2.41 -12.70
N VAL A 95 -7.84 -2.07 -13.20
CA VAL A 95 -7.39 -2.52 -14.52
C VAL A 95 -7.22 -4.04 -14.57
N GLY A 96 -6.71 -4.65 -13.49
CA GLY A 96 -6.59 -6.10 -13.34
C GLY A 96 -7.95 -6.79 -13.43
N LEU A 97 -8.91 -6.34 -12.62
CA LEU A 97 -10.28 -6.87 -12.60
C LEU A 97 -10.95 -6.75 -13.98
N PHE A 98 -10.79 -5.60 -14.64
CA PHE A 98 -11.36 -5.38 -15.96
C PHE A 98 -10.80 -6.36 -17.02
N LYS A 99 -9.48 -6.60 -16.99
CA LYS A 99 -8.84 -7.60 -17.88
C LYS A 99 -9.38 -9.01 -17.64
N LEU A 100 -9.52 -9.40 -16.38
CA LEU A 100 -10.00 -10.72 -16.00
C LEU A 100 -11.47 -10.94 -16.38
N TRP A 101 -12.31 -9.91 -16.23
CA TRP A 101 -13.70 -9.95 -16.70
C TRP A 101 -13.78 -10.08 -18.22
N LYS A 102 -13.01 -9.27 -18.98
CA LYS A 102 -13.00 -9.34 -20.44
C LYS A 102 -12.54 -10.71 -20.96
N SER A 103 -11.53 -11.34 -20.34
CA SER A 103 -11.10 -12.69 -20.74
C SER A 103 -12.14 -13.76 -20.43
N SER A 104 -12.88 -13.62 -19.33
CA SER A 104 -13.96 -14.55 -18.97
C SER A 104 -15.11 -14.50 -19.98
N THR A 105 -15.54 -13.30 -20.39
CA THR A 105 -16.62 -13.13 -21.38
C THR A 105 -16.22 -13.61 -22.78
N SER A 106 -14.94 -13.55 -23.14
CA SER A 106 -14.43 -14.08 -24.41
C SER A 106 -14.51 -15.61 -24.48
N ASN A 107 -14.18 -16.30 -23.40
CA ASN A 107 -14.18 -17.76 -23.34
C ASN A 107 -15.60 -18.36 -23.43
N THR A 108 -16.60 -17.67 -22.89
CA THR A 108 -18.01 -18.11 -22.97
C THR A 108 -18.58 -18.07 -24.39
N LYS A 109 -18.06 -17.22 -25.28
CA LYS A 109 -18.54 -17.13 -26.67
C LYS A 109 -18.00 -18.24 -27.58
N GLU A 110 -16.86 -18.84 -27.26
CA GLU A 110 -16.29 -19.94 -28.06
C GLU A 110 -16.93 -21.30 -27.75
N MET A 111 -17.58 -21.47 -26.59
CA MET A 111 -18.29 -22.71 -26.24
C MET A 111 -19.74 -22.76 -26.73
N SER A 112 -20.24 -21.70 -27.38
CA SER A 112 -21.61 -21.63 -27.90
C SER A 112 -21.71 -21.76 -29.42
N HIS A 113 -20.64 -22.21 -30.09
CA HIS A 113 -20.59 -22.42 -31.54
C HIS A 113 -20.25 -23.86 -31.89
#